data_AF-A0A172UD66-F1
#
_entry.id   AF-A0A172UD66-F1
#
_cell.length_a   1.000
_cell.length_b   1.000
_cell.length_c   1.000
_cell.angle_alpha   90.00
_cell.angle_beta   90.00
_cell.angle_gamma   90.00
#
_symmetry.space_group_name_H-M   'P 1'
#
loop_
_entity.id
_entity.type
_entity.pdbx_description
1 polymer ?
#
loop_
_entity_poly.entity_id
_entity_poly.type
_entity_poly.pdbx_seq_one_letter_code
_entity_poly.pdbx_strand_id
1 'polypeptide(L)'
;MAITEEDLQLTLATLQPATVGSGDMLNRLCVVISDVHFTDGTVGTQSAEETVWADFFADLANTCDKQHIDQLTLVLDGDVVDMIRTSAWAEAEVYPWQRNDPKFKEKFKQCLHKIMDGILLLHDRPPEKKGQSGGFFYHLKDLPKQLLETKTDTAATKVEVLVLLGNHDKEIFADPEVLRRFYEDGLGQPLSSLKPEYRAWIGNMYFGDADRFKAADSVPWLPFYWGDADLRLFLTHGQWRDRANCLAIAAADGLPGWNTKAGWAVKTWQKLNYRPFTEACFGDTVAAGVLSTFIWRSKTKLAEAFNATDTTAPDLTRINRILDELDLYRPSSAAVSRILQETGRSSTDTRIRDIIENQLFRALKDWLNWDYTLASAPSSQRLGLTLARYWLKFTESFLMYRIQLQFVRGVLKVLDWLEQIRPSSVYSEDGASLKNLLAFPTFQEALLKQGFQIHGEGHTHIPLQAEADIDSPTRKNFTYVNFGAWRDQIVDKENGGYRRRGIGRALYVLNLQKQSEYRYFVRDNLNWSDRMDKLD
;
A
#
# COMPACT_ATOMS: atom_id res chain seq x y z
N MET A 1 19.31 10.02 -13.36
CA MET A 1 20.13 8.84 -13.74
C MET A 1 19.47 8.25 -14.96
N ALA A 2 20.23 7.83 -15.97
CA ALA A 2 19.66 7.50 -17.27
C ALA A 2 19.10 6.07 -17.28
N ILE A 3 17.79 5.94 -17.55
CA ILE A 3 17.17 4.66 -17.87
C ILE A 3 17.81 4.17 -19.18
N THR A 4 18.17 2.89 -19.26
CA THR A 4 18.77 2.36 -20.49
C THR A 4 17.69 2.18 -21.57
N GLU A 5 18.07 2.34 -22.85
CA GLU A 5 17.16 2.06 -23.96
C GLU A 5 16.64 0.61 -23.91
N GLU A 6 17.50 -0.31 -23.50
CA GLU A 6 17.16 -1.71 -23.30
C GLU A 6 16.07 -1.94 -22.24
N ASP A 7 16.10 -1.19 -21.13
CA ASP A 7 15.07 -1.25 -20.10
C ASP A 7 13.75 -0.65 -20.60
N LEU A 8 13.80 0.42 -21.39
CA LEU A 8 12.60 1.04 -21.98
C LEU A 8 11.94 0.13 -23.02
N GLN A 9 12.74 -0.49 -23.89
CA GLN A 9 12.23 -1.45 -24.87
C GLN A 9 11.62 -2.68 -24.20
N LEU A 10 12.26 -3.20 -23.15
CA LEU A 10 11.67 -4.28 -22.36
C LEU A 10 10.36 -3.81 -21.72
N THR A 11 10.34 -2.64 -21.08
CA THR A 11 9.13 -2.05 -20.47
C THR A 11 7.97 -2.01 -21.46
N LEU A 12 8.19 -1.50 -22.67
CA LEU A 12 7.20 -1.43 -23.74
C LEU A 12 6.74 -2.83 -24.20
N ALA A 13 7.67 -3.77 -24.35
CA ALA A 13 7.39 -5.14 -24.77
C ALA A 13 6.62 -5.95 -23.72
N THR A 14 6.66 -5.52 -22.45
CA THR A 14 5.93 -6.13 -21.33
C THR A 14 4.86 -5.20 -20.75
N LEU A 15 4.31 -4.29 -21.56
CA LEU A 15 3.00 -3.70 -21.27
C LEU A 15 1.90 -4.72 -21.54
N GLN A 16 0.75 -4.57 -20.90
CA GLN A 16 -0.42 -5.38 -21.24
C GLN A 16 -0.65 -5.24 -22.74
N PRO A 17 -0.80 -6.35 -23.49
CA PRO A 17 -1.11 -6.25 -24.91
C PRO A 17 -2.30 -5.34 -25.08
N ALA A 18 -2.17 -4.34 -25.97
CA ALA A 18 -3.29 -3.48 -26.29
C ALA A 18 -4.50 -4.38 -26.58
N THR A 19 -5.69 -3.98 -26.14
CA THR A 19 -6.92 -4.58 -26.66
C THR A 19 -7.00 -4.20 -28.14
N VAL A 20 -6.25 -4.91 -28.98
CA VAL A 20 -6.20 -4.72 -30.43
C VAL A 20 -7.58 -5.12 -30.95
N GLY A 21 -8.30 -4.13 -31.47
CA GLY A 21 -9.42 -4.34 -32.37
C GLY A 21 -10.65 -5.04 -31.78
N SER A 22 -11.67 -4.27 -31.48
CA SER A 22 -12.76 -4.29 -32.45
C SER A 22 -12.56 -3.06 -33.32
N GLY A 23 -12.78 -3.13 -34.63
CA GLY A 23 -12.84 -1.92 -35.47
C GLY A 23 -14.00 -0.99 -35.12
N ASP A 24 -14.57 -1.12 -33.92
CA ASP A 24 -15.68 -0.34 -33.41
C ASP A 24 -15.14 0.81 -32.59
N MET A 25 -15.72 2.00 -32.78
CA MET A 25 -15.42 3.14 -31.93
C MET A 25 -15.92 2.87 -30.50
N LEU A 26 -15.04 2.47 -29.60
CA LEU A 26 -15.37 2.14 -28.21
C LEU A 26 -15.10 3.34 -27.29
N ASN A 27 -16.06 3.64 -26.43
CA ASN A 27 -15.89 4.57 -25.32
C ASN A 27 -15.28 3.83 -24.13
N ARG A 28 -14.05 4.20 -23.78
CA ARG A 28 -13.27 3.57 -22.71
C ARG A 28 -13.14 4.52 -21.53
N LEU A 29 -13.33 3.99 -20.32
CA LEU A 29 -13.03 4.66 -19.06
C LEU A 29 -12.00 3.83 -18.30
N CYS A 30 -10.91 4.46 -17.88
CA CYS A 30 -10.01 3.92 -16.89
C CYS A 30 -10.15 4.71 -15.59
N VAL A 31 -10.35 4.00 -14.49
CA VAL A 31 -10.36 4.59 -13.14
C VAL A 31 -9.24 3.97 -12.33
N VAL A 32 -8.41 4.80 -11.70
CA VAL A 32 -7.27 4.37 -10.90
C VAL A 32 -7.44 4.86 -9.47
N ILE A 33 -7.33 3.95 -8.52
CA ILE A 33 -7.21 4.22 -7.08
C ILE A 33 -6.01 3.44 -6.53
N SER A 34 -5.47 3.84 -5.38
CA SER A 34 -4.27 3.24 -4.79
C SER A 34 -4.32 3.30 -3.27
N ASP A 35 -3.49 2.50 -2.60
CA ASP A 35 -3.24 2.56 -1.15
C ASP A 35 -4.55 2.50 -0.34
N VAL A 36 -5.40 1.50 -0.62
CA VAL A 36 -6.65 1.26 0.10
C VAL A 36 -6.44 0.50 1.42
N HIS A 37 -5.33 -0.24 1.53
CA HIS A 37 -4.85 -0.95 2.73
C HIS A 37 -5.94 -1.70 3.50
N PHE A 38 -6.59 -2.68 2.86
CA PHE A 38 -7.52 -3.56 3.56
C PHE A 38 -6.77 -4.43 4.57
N THR A 39 -6.97 -4.13 5.86
CA THR A 39 -6.42 -4.90 6.99
C THR A 39 -7.45 -5.91 7.53
N ASP A 40 -6.99 -6.86 8.36
CA ASP A 40 -7.85 -7.77 9.12
C ASP A 40 -8.47 -7.13 10.39
N GLY A 41 -8.23 -5.84 10.62
CA GLY A 41 -8.78 -5.05 11.74
C GLY A 41 -8.24 -5.41 13.13
N THR A 42 -7.33 -6.38 13.24
CA THR A 42 -6.85 -6.88 14.56
C THR A 42 -5.98 -5.89 15.32
N VAL A 43 -5.38 -4.92 14.62
CA VAL A 43 -4.55 -3.84 15.17
C VAL A 43 -5.09 -2.45 14.81
N GLY A 44 -6.39 -2.37 14.55
CA GLY A 44 -7.10 -1.15 14.13
C GLY A 44 -7.38 -1.13 12.63
N THR A 45 -8.46 -0.45 12.25
CA THR A 45 -8.85 -0.25 10.85
C THR A 45 -8.54 1.19 10.46
N GLN A 46 -7.85 1.36 9.33
CA GLN A 46 -7.38 2.65 8.86
C GLN A 46 -7.91 3.00 7.47
N SER A 47 -8.57 2.04 6.81
CA SER A 47 -9.25 2.22 5.54
C SER A 47 -10.38 3.25 5.67
N ALA A 48 -10.73 3.89 4.55
CA ALA A 48 -11.88 4.79 4.49
C ALA A 48 -13.17 4.14 5.03
N GLU A 49 -14.06 4.97 5.59
CA GLU A 49 -15.38 4.52 6.09
C GLU A 49 -16.16 3.75 5.02
N GLU A 50 -16.92 2.73 5.42
CA GLU A 50 -17.63 1.84 4.48
C GLU A 50 -18.61 2.56 3.55
N THR A 51 -19.22 3.65 4.01
CA THR A 51 -20.14 4.47 3.21
C THR A 51 -19.47 5.06 1.98
N VAL A 52 -18.16 5.32 2.06
CA VAL A 52 -17.35 5.85 0.97
C VAL A 52 -17.34 4.91 -0.23
N TRP A 53 -17.36 3.59 0.01
CA TRP A 53 -17.33 2.60 -1.08
C TRP A 53 -18.64 2.56 -1.86
N ALA A 54 -19.79 2.57 -1.18
CA ALA A 54 -21.09 2.61 -1.86
C ALA A 54 -21.19 3.85 -2.76
N ASP A 55 -20.80 5.01 -2.26
CA ASP A 55 -20.84 6.25 -3.03
C ASP A 55 -19.85 6.23 -4.20
N PHE A 56 -18.63 5.72 -4.01
CA PHE A 56 -17.64 5.59 -5.07
C PHE A 56 -18.13 4.69 -6.21
N PHE A 57 -18.65 3.50 -5.90
CA PHE A 57 -19.13 2.56 -6.93
C PHE A 57 -20.41 3.04 -7.60
N ALA A 58 -21.33 3.68 -6.87
CA ALA A 58 -22.51 4.31 -7.46
C ALA A 58 -22.13 5.44 -8.42
N ASP A 59 -21.17 6.30 -8.05
CA ASP A 59 -20.66 7.35 -8.91
C ASP A 59 -19.93 6.80 -10.15
N LEU A 60 -19.20 5.69 -9.99
CA LEU A 60 -18.57 4.98 -11.10
C LEU A 60 -19.61 4.44 -12.09
N ALA A 61 -20.65 3.76 -11.60
CA ALA A 61 -21.75 3.26 -12.42
C ALA A 61 -22.48 4.39 -13.14
N ASN A 62 -22.81 5.47 -12.43
CA ASN A 62 -23.43 6.67 -12.99
C ASN A 62 -22.56 7.33 -14.06
N THR A 63 -21.23 7.34 -13.89
CA THR A 63 -20.30 7.88 -14.88
C THR A 63 -20.28 7.00 -16.13
N CYS A 64 -20.25 5.68 -15.97
CA CYS A 64 -20.31 4.74 -17.08
C CYS A 64 -21.59 4.91 -17.91
N ASP A 65 -22.74 5.05 -17.25
CA ASP A 65 -24.02 5.24 -17.91
C ASP A 65 -24.09 6.59 -18.66
N LYS A 66 -23.83 7.70 -17.96
CA LYS A 66 -23.90 9.06 -18.53
C LYS A 66 -22.93 9.31 -19.69
N GLN A 67 -21.77 8.65 -19.67
CA GLN A 67 -20.74 8.79 -20.71
C GLN A 67 -20.83 7.69 -21.78
N HIS A 68 -21.82 6.79 -21.68
CA HIS A 68 -22.03 5.66 -22.58
C HIS A 68 -20.76 4.81 -22.74
N ILE A 69 -20.17 4.42 -21.61
CA ILE A 69 -18.93 3.64 -21.57
C ILE A 69 -19.21 2.20 -22.01
N ASP A 70 -18.42 1.72 -22.97
CA ASP A 70 -18.43 0.34 -23.45
C ASP A 70 -17.46 -0.53 -22.63
N GLN A 71 -16.30 0.02 -22.25
CA GLN A 71 -15.28 -0.67 -21.46
C GLN A 71 -14.82 0.17 -20.26
N LEU A 72 -14.93 -0.41 -19.08
CA LEU A 72 -14.37 0.11 -17.83
C LEU A 72 -13.14 -0.73 -17.44
N THR A 73 -12.01 -0.09 -17.26
CA THR A 73 -10.83 -0.66 -16.59
C THR A 73 -10.70 -0.01 -15.23
N LEU A 74 -10.85 -0.77 -14.15
CA LEU A 74 -10.59 -0.33 -12.78
C LEU A 74 -9.22 -0.85 -12.35
N VAL A 75 -8.28 0.07 -12.12
CA VAL A 75 -6.93 -0.28 -11.65
C VAL A 75 -6.81 0.04 -10.17
N LEU A 76 -6.43 -0.97 -9.39
CA LEU A 76 -6.01 -0.82 -7.99
C LEU A 76 -4.47 -0.80 -8.00
N ASP A 77 -3.89 0.39 -7.93
CA ASP A 77 -2.44 0.61 -8.07
C ASP A 77 -1.69 0.28 -6.78
N GLY A 78 -1.68 -1.00 -6.38
CA GLY A 78 -0.94 -1.48 -5.21
C GLY A 78 -1.50 -1.08 -3.85
N ASP A 79 -0.99 -1.76 -2.84
CA ASP A 79 -1.34 -1.65 -1.43
C ASP A 79 -2.86 -1.82 -1.21
N VAL A 80 -3.38 -2.90 -1.81
CA VAL A 80 -4.78 -3.30 -1.71
C VAL A 80 -5.02 -4.10 -0.44
N VAL A 81 -4.25 -5.17 -0.25
CA VAL A 81 -4.35 -6.04 0.92
C VAL A 81 -3.15 -5.82 1.83
N ASP A 82 -3.39 -5.31 3.02
CA ASP A 82 -2.33 -4.99 3.96
C ASP A 82 -1.96 -6.23 4.78
N MET A 83 -1.03 -7.02 4.24
CA MET A 83 -0.63 -8.28 4.83
C MET A 83 0.31 -8.14 6.04
N ILE A 84 0.74 -6.91 6.36
CA ILE A 84 1.75 -6.66 7.40
C ILE A 84 1.19 -5.95 8.63
N ARG A 85 0.11 -5.15 8.49
CA ARG A 85 -0.58 -4.51 9.63
C ARG A 85 -1.63 -5.44 10.24
N THR A 86 -1.17 -6.36 11.08
CA THR A 86 -2.01 -7.41 11.71
C THR A 86 -1.36 -7.95 12.99
N SER A 87 -2.17 -8.37 13.95
CA SER A 87 -1.71 -9.05 15.15
C SER A 87 -1.27 -10.50 14.90
N ALA A 88 -1.67 -11.10 13.77
CA ALA A 88 -1.42 -12.52 13.49
C ALA A 88 0.07 -12.87 13.51
N TRP A 89 0.94 -11.95 13.06
CA TRP A 89 2.39 -12.11 13.13
C TRP A 89 2.90 -12.19 14.57
N ALA A 90 2.46 -11.25 15.41
CA ALA A 90 2.88 -11.14 16.79
C ALA A 90 2.37 -12.32 17.64
N GLU A 91 1.13 -12.74 17.43
CA GLU A 91 0.50 -13.87 18.12
C GLU A 91 1.20 -15.20 17.83
N ALA A 92 1.62 -15.41 16.59
CA ALA A 92 2.32 -16.63 16.16
C ALA A 92 3.85 -16.57 16.38
N GLU A 93 4.38 -15.41 16.78
CA GLU A 93 5.80 -15.10 16.89
C GLU A 93 6.58 -15.43 15.61
N VAL A 94 5.99 -15.06 14.47
CA VAL A 94 6.58 -15.21 13.14
C VAL A 94 6.38 -13.91 12.36
N TYR A 95 7.38 -13.51 11.59
CA TYR A 95 7.41 -12.22 10.91
C TYR A 95 7.71 -12.38 9.40
N PRO A 96 7.36 -11.39 8.56
CA PRO A 96 7.53 -11.45 7.10
C PRO A 96 8.92 -11.88 6.60
N TRP A 97 10.00 -11.46 7.28
CA TRP A 97 11.37 -11.81 6.90
C TRP A 97 11.78 -13.27 7.22
N GLN A 98 10.94 -14.02 7.94
CA GLN A 98 11.19 -15.42 8.29
C GLN A 98 10.55 -16.40 7.30
N ARG A 99 9.96 -15.92 6.20
CA ARG A 99 9.29 -16.73 5.16
C ARG A 99 10.12 -17.89 4.60
N ASN A 100 11.45 -17.75 4.57
CA ASN A 100 12.38 -18.75 4.03
C ASN A 100 13.00 -19.64 5.11
N ASP A 101 12.72 -19.41 6.40
CA ASP A 101 13.23 -20.23 7.48
C ASP A 101 12.36 -21.51 7.62
N PRO A 102 12.93 -22.71 7.40
CA PRO A 102 12.19 -23.96 7.49
C PRO A 102 11.49 -24.17 8.85
N LYS A 103 12.02 -23.59 9.93
CA LYS A 103 11.42 -23.69 11.28
C LYS A 103 10.08 -22.99 11.38
N PHE A 104 9.88 -21.94 10.59
CA PHE A 104 8.70 -21.09 10.65
C PHE A 104 7.74 -21.32 9.48
N LYS A 105 8.13 -22.09 8.45
CA LYS A 105 7.39 -22.27 7.21
C LYS A 105 5.89 -22.52 7.40
N GLU A 106 5.51 -23.49 8.23
CA GLU A 106 4.09 -23.82 8.44
C GLU A 106 3.34 -22.73 9.22
N LYS A 107 3.95 -22.17 10.27
CA LYS A 107 3.37 -21.04 11.02
C LYS A 107 3.19 -19.82 10.14
N PHE A 108 4.19 -19.52 9.32
CA PHE A 108 4.18 -18.41 8.37
C PHE A 108 3.00 -18.54 7.40
N LYS A 109 2.80 -19.72 6.81
CA LYS A 109 1.64 -20.00 5.95
C LYS A 109 0.32 -19.84 6.69
N GLN A 110 0.20 -20.41 7.89
CA GLN A 110 -1.01 -20.27 8.72
C GLN A 110 -1.33 -18.80 9.02
N CYS A 111 -0.32 -17.97 9.30
CA CYS A 111 -0.48 -16.53 9.45
C CYS A 111 -1.03 -15.88 8.19
N LEU A 112 -0.44 -16.13 7.02
CA LEU A 112 -0.93 -15.53 5.76
C LEU A 112 -2.41 -15.88 5.48
N HIS A 113 -2.79 -17.14 5.71
CA HIS A 113 -4.18 -17.56 5.57
C HIS A 113 -5.10 -16.84 6.55
N LYS A 114 -4.72 -16.78 7.84
CA LYS A 114 -5.50 -16.08 8.89
C LYS A 114 -5.68 -14.60 8.57
N ILE A 115 -4.65 -13.95 8.05
CA ILE A 115 -4.69 -12.53 7.66
C ILE A 115 -5.65 -12.35 6.49
N MET A 116 -5.53 -13.16 5.43
CA MET A 116 -6.43 -13.09 4.28
C MET A 116 -7.88 -13.41 4.66
N ASP A 117 -8.11 -14.38 5.54
CA ASP A 117 -9.44 -14.68 6.10
C ASP A 117 -10.06 -13.44 6.76
N GLY A 118 -9.30 -12.77 7.62
CA GLY A 118 -9.77 -11.58 8.32
C GLY A 118 -10.03 -10.40 7.37
N ILE A 119 -9.16 -10.20 6.38
CA ILE A 119 -9.35 -9.19 5.34
C ILE A 119 -10.65 -9.46 4.56
N LEU A 120 -10.85 -10.67 4.05
CA LEU A 120 -12.05 -11.02 3.27
C LEU A 120 -13.31 -10.92 4.12
N LEU A 121 -13.27 -11.40 5.38
CA LEU A 121 -14.41 -11.32 6.30
C LEU A 121 -14.89 -9.88 6.52
N LEU A 122 -13.96 -8.93 6.62
CA LEU A 122 -14.29 -7.53 6.85
C LEU A 122 -14.70 -6.80 5.58
N HIS A 123 -14.00 -7.02 4.47
CA HIS A 123 -14.10 -6.18 3.27
C HIS A 123 -14.94 -6.79 2.14
N ASP A 124 -15.39 -8.04 2.28
CA ASP A 124 -16.32 -8.70 1.36
C ASP A 124 -17.76 -8.82 1.90
N ARG A 125 -18.03 -8.21 3.06
CA ARG A 125 -19.35 -8.32 3.67
C ARG A 125 -20.42 -7.55 2.89
N PRO A 126 -21.62 -8.13 2.68
CA PRO A 126 -22.77 -7.39 2.19
C PRO A 126 -23.28 -6.41 3.26
N PRO A 127 -24.07 -5.40 2.87
CA PRO A 127 -24.74 -4.53 3.83
C PRO A 127 -25.72 -5.33 4.71
N GLU A 128 -25.54 -5.34 6.03
CA GLU A 128 -26.36 -6.14 6.96
C GLU A 128 -27.77 -5.57 7.18
N LYS A 129 -27.92 -4.25 7.08
CA LYS A 129 -29.18 -3.52 7.30
C LYS A 129 -29.36 -2.39 6.30
N LYS A 130 -30.61 -1.99 6.08
CA LYS A 130 -30.96 -0.83 5.25
C LYS A 130 -30.29 0.44 5.83
N GLY A 131 -29.40 1.05 5.05
CA GLY A 131 -28.62 2.23 5.46
C GLY A 131 -27.20 1.94 5.97
N GLN A 132 -26.77 0.67 6.03
CA GLN A 132 -25.35 0.32 6.15
C GLN A 132 -24.76 0.04 4.76
N SER A 133 -23.47 0.33 4.58
CA SER A 133 -22.75 0.01 3.34
C SER A 133 -22.06 -1.35 3.47
N GLY A 134 -21.94 -2.07 2.35
CA GLY A 134 -21.08 -3.25 2.27
C GLY A 134 -19.59 -2.89 2.20
N GLY A 135 -18.74 -3.91 2.28
CA GLY A 135 -17.29 -3.76 2.09
C GLY A 135 -16.91 -3.50 0.63
N PHE A 136 -15.66 -3.13 0.38
CA PHE A 136 -15.15 -2.84 -0.96
C PHE A 136 -15.27 -4.01 -1.93
N PHE A 137 -14.84 -5.21 -1.53
CA PHE A 137 -14.87 -6.40 -2.39
C PHE A 137 -16.30 -6.80 -2.75
N TYR A 138 -17.25 -6.58 -1.84
CA TYR A 138 -18.67 -6.77 -2.13
C TYR A 138 -19.13 -5.85 -3.28
N HIS A 139 -18.88 -4.54 -3.17
CA HIS A 139 -19.28 -3.58 -4.20
C HIS A 139 -18.53 -3.79 -5.52
N LEU A 140 -17.25 -4.18 -5.46
CA LEU A 140 -16.46 -4.53 -6.64
C LEU A 140 -17.10 -5.68 -7.43
N LYS A 141 -17.52 -6.74 -6.73
CA LYS A 141 -18.17 -7.91 -7.35
C LYS A 141 -19.59 -7.62 -7.83
N ASP A 142 -20.28 -6.68 -7.19
CA ASP A 142 -21.64 -6.26 -7.59
C ASP A 142 -21.64 -5.24 -8.74
N LEU A 143 -20.53 -4.53 -8.98
CA LEU A 143 -20.42 -3.49 -10.01
C LEU A 143 -20.89 -3.93 -11.43
N PRO A 144 -20.52 -5.12 -11.96
CA PRO A 144 -21.02 -5.56 -13.26
C PRO A 144 -22.55 -5.67 -13.32
N LYS A 145 -23.18 -6.07 -12.21
CA LYS A 145 -24.63 -6.15 -12.10
C LYS A 145 -25.24 -4.76 -12.01
N GLN A 146 -24.68 -3.85 -11.22
CA GLN A 146 -25.13 -2.46 -11.14
C GLN A 146 -25.11 -1.79 -12.53
N LEU A 147 -24.02 -1.98 -13.30
CA LEU A 147 -23.88 -1.45 -14.65
C LEU A 147 -24.91 -2.01 -15.65
N LEU A 148 -25.38 -3.24 -15.42
CA LEU A 148 -26.44 -3.85 -16.22
C LEU A 148 -27.81 -3.26 -15.89
N GLU A 149 -28.09 -3.02 -14.60
CA GLU A 149 -29.36 -2.47 -14.12
C GLU A 149 -29.55 -1.00 -14.47
N THR A 150 -28.47 -0.22 -14.56
CA THR A 150 -28.54 1.22 -14.91
C THR A 150 -28.78 1.47 -16.40
N LYS A 151 -28.43 0.54 -17.28
CA LYS A 151 -28.51 0.74 -18.74
C LYS A 151 -29.90 0.42 -19.28
N THR A 152 -30.53 1.40 -19.93
CA THR A 152 -31.86 1.24 -20.54
C THR A 152 -31.84 0.77 -22.00
N ASP A 153 -30.77 1.00 -22.76
CA ASP A 153 -30.76 0.78 -24.24
C ASP A 153 -29.39 0.39 -24.88
N THR A 154 -28.35 0.05 -24.10
CA THR A 154 -27.02 -0.30 -24.66
C THR A 154 -26.46 -1.61 -24.15
N ALA A 155 -25.55 -2.22 -24.92
CA ALA A 155 -24.80 -3.42 -24.51
C ALA A 155 -24.11 -3.19 -23.15
N ALA A 156 -24.04 -4.25 -22.33
CA ALA A 156 -23.45 -4.19 -21.00
C ALA A 156 -22.00 -3.67 -21.04
N THR A 157 -21.66 -2.76 -20.13
CA THR A 157 -20.27 -2.28 -20.00
C THR A 157 -19.37 -3.44 -19.57
N LYS A 158 -18.32 -3.69 -20.34
CA LYS A 158 -17.31 -4.69 -19.98
C LYS A 158 -16.41 -4.13 -18.88
N VAL A 159 -16.35 -4.83 -17.75
CA VAL A 159 -15.50 -4.46 -16.61
C VAL A 159 -14.24 -5.32 -16.61
N GLU A 160 -13.08 -4.68 -16.49
CA GLU A 160 -11.79 -5.29 -16.24
C GLU A 160 -11.22 -4.70 -14.96
N VAL A 161 -10.86 -5.57 -14.00
CA VAL A 161 -10.20 -5.13 -12.75
C VAL A 161 -8.76 -5.60 -12.80
N LEU A 162 -7.83 -4.68 -12.61
CA LEU A 162 -6.40 -4.93 -12.56
C LEU A 162 -5.85 -4.47 -11.23
N VAL A 163 -4.95 -5.25 -10.63
CA VAL A 163 -4.29 -4.88 -9.38
C VAL A 163 -2.79 -4.89 -9.61
N LEU A 164 -2.12 -3.77 -9.34
CA LEU A 164 -0.66 -3.70 -9.39
C LEU A 164 -0.08 -4.14 -8.05
N LEU A 165 1.16 -4.60 -8.04
CA LEU A 165 1.85 -5.00 -6.82
C LEU A 165 2.27 -3.76 -5.99
N GLY A 166 1.78 -3.67 -4.75
CA GLY A 166 2.32 -2.79 -3.72
C GLY A 166 3.19 -3.49 -2.67
N ASN A 167 3.80 -2.70 -1.78
CA ASN A 167 4.80 -3.20 -0.83
C ASN A 167 4.14 -3.88 0.37
N HIS A 168 2.88 -3.57 0.65
CA HIS A 168 2.04 -4.26 1.61
C HIS A 168 1.42 -5.55 1.05
N ASP A 169 1.18 -5.61 -0.27
CA ASP A 169 0.56 -6.77 -0.91
C ASP A 169 1.51 -7.97 -1.01
N LYS A 170 2.80 -7.72 -1.25
CA LYS A 170 3.80 -8.71 -1.69
C LYS A 170 3.90 -10.01 -0.86
N GLU A 171 3.41 -10.00 0.38
CA GLU A 171 3.36 -11.19 1.21
C GLU A 171 2.40 -12.26 0.66
N ILE A 172 1.38 -11.89 -0.11
CA ILE A 172 0.48 -12.85 -0.77
C ILE A 172 1.21 -13.74 -1.78
N PHE A 173 2.37 -13.34 -2.31
CA PHE A 173 3.16 -14.16 -3.24
C PHE A 173 3.90 -15.30 -2.57
N ALA A 174 4.02 -15.29 -1.23
CA ALA A 174 4.72 -16.35 -0.52
C ALA A 174 3.89 -17.63 -0.38
N ASP A 175 2.57 -17.57 -0.60
CA ASP A 175 1.71 -18.74 -0.72
C ASP A 175 0.73 -18.60 -1.91
N PRO A 176 0.87 -19.40 -2.99
CA PRO A 176 -0.03 -19.35 -4.14
C PRO A 176 -1.51 -19.49 -3.78
N GLU A 177 -1.82 -20.22 -2.71
CA GLU A 177 -3.20 -20.41 -2.25
C GLU A 177 -3.80 -19.10 -1.71
N VAL A 178 -3.01 -18.29 -1.01
CA VAL A 178 -3.44 -16.97 -0.52
C VAL A 178 -3.67 -16.01 -1.68
N LEU A 179 -2.78 -16.03 -2.69
CA LEU A 179 -2.97 -15.26 -3.92
C LEU A 179 -4.21 -15.72 -4.70
N ARG A 180 -4.46 -17.03 -4.79
CA ARG A 180 -5.68 -17.58 -5.41
C ARG A 180 -6.93 -17.00 -4.73
N ARG A 181 -6.98 -17.04 -3.41
CA ARG A 181 -8.11 -16.50 -2.65
C ARG A 181 -8.29 -15.00 -2.85
N PHE A 182 -7.20 -14.24 -2.97
CA PHE A 182 -7.31 -12.82 -3.31
C PHE A 182 -8.01 -12.61 -4.67
N TYR A 183 -7.63 -13.36 -5.71
CA TYR A 183 -8.32 -13.31 -7.01
C TYR A 183 -9.79 -13.74 -6.91
N GLU A 184 -10.05 -14.92 -6.34
CA GLU A 184 -11.36 -15.56 -6.44
C GLU A 184 -12.36 -15.00 -5.43
N ASP A 185 -11.96 -14.91 -4.16
CA ASP A 185 -12.84 -14.50 -3.06
C ASP A 185 -12.89 -12.96 -2.98
N GLY A 186 -11.74 -12.29 -3.14
CA GLY A 186 -11.62 -10.83 -3.06
C GLY A 186 -12.08 -10.12 -4.33
N LEU A 187 -11.39 -10.36 -5.45
CA LEU A 187 -11.68 -9.67 -6.72
C LEU A 187 -12.89 -10.23 -7.47
N GLY A 188 -13.38 -11.43 -7.11
CA GLY A 188 -14.41 -12.13 -7.86
C GLY A 188 -13.96 -12.56 -9.26
N GLN A 189 -12.66 -12.84 -9.41
CA GLN A 189 -12.03 -13.27 -10.66
C GLN A 189 -11.55 -14.72 -10.53
N PRO A 190 -12.38 -15.73 -10.86
CA PRO A 190 -11.94 -17.12 -10.90
C PRO A 190 -10.68 -17.30 -11.73
N LEU A 191 -9.71 -18.10 -11.29
CA LEU A 191 -8.47 -18.29 -12.05
C LEU A 191 -8.70 -18.86 -13.45
N SER A 192 -9.78 -19.64 -13.61
CA SER A 192 -10.25 -20.19 -14.88
C SER A 192 -10.76 -19.13 -15.86
N SER A 193 -11.13 -17.94 -15.36
CA SER A 193 -11.58 -16.81 -16.17
C SER A 193 -10.44 -15.90 -16.65
N LEU A 194 -9.25 -16.03 -16.05
CA LEU A 194 -8.07 -15.26 -16.45
C LEU A 194 -7.63 -15.68 -17.85
N LYS A 195 -7.55 -14.70 -18.75
CA LYS A 195 -7.23 -14.95 -20.16
C LYS A 195 -5.79 -15.46 -20.32
N PRO A 196 -5.51 -16.32 -21.32
CA PRO A 196 -4.14 -16.76 -21.63
C PRO A 196 -3.16 -15.61 -21.86
N GLU A 197 -3.60 -14.50 -22.45
CA GLU A 197 -2.77 -13.33 -22.73
C GLU A 197 -2.31 -12.64 -21.44
N TYR A 198 -3.17 -12.58 -20.41
CA TYR A 198 -2.80 -12.04 -19.11
C TYR A 198 -1.73 -12.92 -18.45
N ARG A 199 -1.92 -14.25 -18.47
CA ARG A 199 -0.96 -15.22 -17.92
C ARG A 199 0.41 -15.10 -18.59
N ALA A 200 0.41 -15.02 -19.93
CA ALA A 200 1.62 -14.84 -20.72
C ALA A 200 2.31 -13.51 -20.46
N TRP A 201 1.54 -12.42 -20.35
CA TRP A 201 2.04 -11.09 -20.02
C TRP A 201 2.77 -11.06 -18.68
N ILE A 202 2.16 -11.59 -17.62
CA ILE A 202 2.77 -11.65 -16.29
C ILE A 202 4.03 -12.52 -16.29
N GLY A 203 3.97 -13.69 -16.94
CA GLY A 203 5.13 -14.58 -17.07
C GLY A 203 6.33 -13.89 -17.74
N ASN A 204 6.06 -13.18 -18.85
CA ASN A 204 7.08 -12.42 -19.55
C ASN A 204 7.62 -11.25 -18.71
N MET A 205 6.76 -10.47 -18.05
CA MET A 205 7.17 -9.33 -17.22
C MET A 205 8.17 -9.73 -16.14
N TYR A 206 7.87 -10.79 -15.39
CA TYR A 206 8.67 -11.19 -14.22
C TYR A 206 9.87 -12.07 -14.55
N PHE A 207 9.71 -12.96 -15.54
CA PHE A 207 10.66 -14.07 -15.77
C PHE A 207 11.20 -14.13 -17.20
N GLY A 208 10.68 -13.32 -18.12
CA GLY A 208 11.01 -13.43 -19.55
C GLY A 208 10.47 -14.72 -20.18
N ASP A 209 9.45 -15.32 -19.55
CA ASP A 209 8.88 -16.61 -19.91
C ASP A 209 7.35 -16.52 -19.96
N ALA A 210 6.80 -16.40 -21.17
CA ALA A 210 5.36 -16.34 -21.41
C ALA A 210 4.62 -17.63 -21.03
N ASP A 211 5.31 -18.77 -20.93
CA ASP A 211 4.70 -20.05 -20.56
C ASP A 211 4.72 -20.29 -19.03
N ARG A 212 5.35 -19.40 -18.24
CA ARG A 212 5.49 -19.53 -16.78
C ARG A 212 4.19 -19.85 -16.05
N PHE A 213 3.10 -19.19 -16.46
CA PHE A 213 1.77 -19.32 -15.85
C PHE A 213 0.73 -19.95 -16.80
N LYS A 214 1.20 -20.73 -17.78
CA LYS A 214 0.34 -21.38 -18.79
C LYS A 214 -0.59 -22.42 -18.19
N ALA A 215 -0.14 -23.12 -17.15
CA ALA A 215 -0.94 -24.14 -16.49
C ALA A 215 -2.18 -23.51 -15.83
N ALA A 216 -3.35 -24.11 -15.99
CA ALA A 216 -4.62 -23.53 -15.54
C ALA A 216 -4.69 -23.36 -14.02
N ASP A 217 -4.03 -24.25 -13.27
CA ASP A 217 -3.90 -24.24 -11.81
C ASP A 217 -2.79 -23.29 -11.30
N SER A 218 -1.94 -22.77 -12.18
CA SER A 218 -0.96 -21.76 -11.79
C SER A 218 -1.65 -20.43 -11.49
N VAL A 219 -1.12 -19.71 -10.49
CA VAL A 219 -1.65 -18.44 -10.02
C VAL A 219 -0.72 -17.32 -10.50
N PRO A 220 -1.09 -16.53 -11.51
CA PRO A 220 -0.25 -15.45 -12.01
C PRO A 220 -0.04 -14.36 -10.95
N TRP A 221 1.19 -13.87 -10.84
CA TRP A 221 1.50 -12.73 -9.98
C TRP A 221 0.80 -11.45 -10.43
N LEU A 222 0.63 -10.51 -9.51
CA LEU A 222 0.13 -9.17 -9.83
C LEU A 222 1.16 -8.42 -10.68
N PRO A 223 0.77 -7.69 -11.73
CA PRO A 223 1.68 -6.86 -12.53
C PRO A 223 2.41 -5.82 -11.68
N PHE A 224 3.68 -5.56 -12.00
CA PHE A 224 4.49 -4.56 -11.31
C PHE A 224 4.23 -3.13 -11.80
N TYR A 225 3.85 -3.01 -13.07
CA TYR A 225 3.46 -1.77 -13.73
C TYR A 225 2.44 -2.10 -14.82
N TRP A 226 1.74 -1.06 -15.28
CA TRP A 226 0.78 -1.19 -16.37
C TRP A 226 0.78 0.06 -17.24
N GLY A 227 0.39 -0.07 -18.49
CA GLY A 227 0.24 1.08 -19.36
C GLY A 227 -0.61 0.78 -20.57
N ASP A 228 -1.32 1.80 -21.03
CA ASP A 228 -2.17 1.78 -22.20
C ASP A 228 -1.95 3.07 -23.01
N ALA A 229 -1.48 2.91 -24.25
CA ALA A 229 -1.13 4.01 -25.13
C ALA A 229 -2.36 4.80 -25.62
N ASP A 230 -3.51 4.14 -25.80
CA ASP A 230 -4.75 4.81 -26.22
C ASP A 230 -5.32 5.69 -25.09
N LEU A 231 -5.16 5.23 -23.85
CA LEU A 231 -5.46 6.02 -22.65
C LEU A 231 -4.33 7.01 -22.31
N ARG A 232 -3.17 6.88 -22.95
CA ARG A 232 -1.96 7.70 -22.76
C ARG A 232 -1.43 7.64 -21.33
N LEU A 233 -1.69 6.52 -20.65
CA LEU A 233 -1.52 6.35 -19.20
C LEU A 233 -0.51 5.25 -18.90
N PHE A 234 0.44 5.53 -18.03
CA PHE A 234 1.39 4.57 -17.49
C PHE A 234 1.36 4.63 -15.96
N LEU A 235 1.27 3.48 -15.31
CA LEU A 235 1.04 3.31 -13.88
C LEU A 235 2.14 2.46 -13.24
N THR A 236 2.58 2.87 -12.05
CA THR A 236 3.44 2.08 -11.16
C THR A 236 3.05 2.39 -9.73
N HIS A 237 3.12 1.45 -8.78
CA HIS A 237 2.80 1.79 -7.39
C HIS A 237 3.81 2.80 -6.77
N GLY A 238 5.04 2.86 -7.27
CA GLY A 238 6.04 3.84 -6.84
C GLY A 238 6.99 3.35 -5.73
N GLN A 239 6.81 2.15 -5.19
CA GLN A 239 7.72 1.55 -4.20
C GLN A 239 9.15 1.37 -4.72
N TRP A 240 9.34 1.22 -6.04
CA TRP A 240 10.60 0.84 -6.69
C TRP A 240 11.78 1.80 -6.45
N ARG A 241 11.48 2.98 -5.94
CA ARG A 241 12.40 4.10 -5.65
C ARG A 241 12.48 4.41 -4.15
N ASP A 242 11.68 3.75 -3.32
CA ASP A 242 11.78 3.84 -1.88
C ASP A 242 12.82 2.83 -1.36
N ARG A 243 13.88 3.36 -0.77
CA ARG A 243 14.98 2.57 -0.24
C ARG A 243 14.55 1.74 0.97
N ALA A 244 13.58 2.21 1.76
CA ALA A 244 13.09 1.50 2.92
C ALA A 244 12.22 0.32 2.46
N ASN A 245 11.38 0.52 1.44
CA ASN A 245 10.41 -0.47 0.96
C ASN A 245 10.87 -1.35 -0.20
N CYS A 246 12.17 -1.31 -0.53
CA CYS A 246 12.81 -2.24 -1.44
C CYS A 246 14.00 -2.96 -0.79
N LEU A 247 14.25 -4.21 -1.20
CA LEU A 247 15.45 -4.96 -0.82
C LEU A 247 16.62 -4.60 -1.75
N ALA A 248 17.70 -4.07 -1.17
CA ALA A 248 18.97 -3.93 -1.88
C ALA A 248 19.68 -5.27 -2.02
N ILE A 249 20.07 -5.63 -3.24
CA ILE A 249 20.73 -6.90 -3.57
C ILE A 249 22.17 -6.62 -3.99
N ALA A 250 23.12 -7.28 -3.33
CA ALA A 250 24.52 -7.26 -3.76
C ALA A 250 24.71 -8.19 -4.96
N ALA A 251 25.62 -7.82 -5.87
CA ALA A 251 26.00 -8.70 -6.98
C ALA A 251 26.66 -9.97 -6.42
N ALA A 252 26.21 -11.14 -6.86
CA ALA A 252 26.71 -12.45 -6.43
C ALA A 252 26.41 -13.51 -7.51
N ASP A 253 27.28 -14.52 -7.64
CA ASP A 253 27.07 -15.71 -8.48
C ASP A 253 26.61 -15.41 -9.93
N GLY A 254 27.19 -14.38 -10.55
CA GLY A 254 26.84 -13.95 -11.91
C GLY A 254 25.52 -13.19 -12.04
N LEU A 255 24.78 -12.99 -10.94
CA LEU A 255 23.60 -12.13 -10.89
C LEU A 255 23.99 -10.66 -10.66
N PRO A 256 23.29 -9.71 -11.30
CA PRO A 256 23.55 -8.28 -11.10
C PRO A 256 23.15 -7.85 -9.69
N GLY A 257 23.82 -6.83 -9.15
CA GLY A 257 23.35 -6.14 -7.95
C GLY A 257 22.29 -5.09 -8.31
N TRP A 258 21.46 -4.72 -7.35
CA TRP A 258 20.50 -3.63 -7.51
C TRP A 258 20.23 -2.89 -6.19
N ASN A 259 19.99 -1.59 -6.27
CA ASN A 259 19.41 -0.76 -5.22
C ASN A 259 18.67 0.42 -5.87
N THR A 260 17.93 1.21 -5.09
CA THR A 260 17.10 2.31 -5.60
C THR A 260 17.87 3.39 -6.38
N LYS A 261 19.20 3.52 -6.20
CA LYS A 261 20.00 4.43 -7.02
C LYS A 261 20.12 3.97 -8.46
N ALA A 262 19.90 2.70 -8.78
CA ALA A 262 19.89 2.24 -10.16
C ALA A 262 18.66 2.74 -10.94
N GLY A 263 17.62 3.23 -10.26
CA GLY A 263 16.39 3.72 -10.90
C GLY A 263 15.61 2.60 -11.59
N TRP A 264 14.90 2.96 -12.67
CA TRP A 264 14.11 2.03 -13.49
C TRP A 264 15.04 1.08 -14.26
N ALA A 265 15.08 -0.19 -13.85
CA ALA A 265 16.06 -1.17 -14.33
C ALA A 265 15.42 -2.55 -14.55
N VAL A 266 14.36 -2.60 -15.36
CA VAL A 266 13.50 -3.77 -15.58
C VAL A 266 14.28 -5.02 -15.98
N LYS A 267 15.34 -4.93 -16.79
CA LYS A 267 16.17 -6.10 -17.13
C LYS A 267 16.88 -6.67 -15.91
N THR A 268 17.38 -5.80 -15.05
CA THR A 268 18.03 -6.21 -13.80
C THR A 268 17.01 -6.82 -12.86
N TRP A 269 15.81 -6.24 -12.77
CA TRP A 269 14.71 -6.77 -11.96
C TRP A 269 14.28 -8.17 -12.43
N GLN A 270 14.10 -8.37 -13.74
CA GLN A 270 13.74 -9.65 -14.33
C GLN A 270 14.83 -10.71 -14.06
N LYS A 271 16.12 -10.38 -14.23
CA LYS A 271 17.23 -11.29 -13.87
C LYS A 271 17.26 -11.65 -12.39
N LEU A 272 16.76 -10.77 -11.53
CA LEU A 272 16.63 -10.98 -10.09
C LEU A 272 15.26 -11.54 -9.70
N ASN A 273 14.42 -11.94 -10.65
CA ASN A 273 13.04 -12.41 -10.41
C ASN A 273 12.22 -11.44 -9.54
N TYR A 274 12.47 -10.14 -9.69
CA TYR A 274 11.86 -9.04 -8.92
C TYR A 274 11.98 -9.18 -7.39
N ARG A 275 12.96 -9.96 -6.91
CA ARG A 275 13.28 -10.09 -5.47
C ARG A 275 13.42 -8.76 -4.73
N PRO A 276 13.92 -7.65 -5.33
CA PRO A 276 13.91 -6.35 -4.66
C PRO A 276 12.54 -5.89 -4.16
N PHE A 277 11.46 -6.37 -4.76
CA PHE A 277 10.09 -5.91 -4.54
C PHE A 277 9.18 -6.99 -3.93
N THR A 278 9.56 -8.26 -4.07
CA THR A 278 8.76 -9.39 -3.59
C THR A 278 9.25 -9.97 -2.27
N GLU A 279 10.49 -9.71 -1.87
CA GLU A 279 11.04 -10.13 -0.57
C GLU A 279 10.80 -9.09 0.53
N ALA A 280 10.95 -9.52 1.78
CA ALA A 280 10.94 -8.64 2.94
C ALA A 280 11.98 -7.52 2.78
N CYS A 281 11.63 -6.33 3.25
CA CYS A 281 12.49 -5.15 3.23
C CYS A 281 12.65 -4.58 4.64
N PHE A 282 13.42 -3.49 4.79
CA PHE A 282 13.59 -2.85 6.10
C PHE A 282 12.38 -2.04 6.54
N GLY A 283 11.76 -1.27 5.63
CA GLY A 283 10.73 -0.27 5.91
C GLY A 283 9.47 -0.84 6.55
N ASP A 284 8.37 -0.90 5.80
CA ASP A 284 7.08 -1.27 6.38
C ASP A 284 7.07 -2.69 6.91
N THR A 285 7.78 -3.63 6.28
CA THR A 285 7.92 -5.00 6.76
C THR A 285 8.40 -5.07 8.22
N VAL A 286 9.44 -4.31 8.60
CA VAL A 286 9.94 -4.33 9.98
C VAL A 286 9.11 -3.38 10.85
N ALA A 287 8.82 -2.18 10.38
CA ALA A 287 8.08 -1.17 11.15
C ALA A 287 6.67 -1.65 11.56
N ALA A 288 5.92 -2.26 10.64
CA ALA A 288 4.62 -2.85 10.93
C ALA A 288 4.75 -4.01 11.92
N GLY A 289 5.78 -4.85 11.79
CA GLY A 289 6.06 -5.92 12.76
C GLY A 289 6.21 -5.39 14.19
N VAL A 290 6.91 -4.27 14.39
CA VAL A 290 7.05 -3.62 15.71
C VAL A 290 5.73 -3.03 16.19
N LEU A 291 5.08 -2.24 15.34
CA LEU A 291 3.90 -1.48 15.70
C LEU A 291 2.72 -2.42 16.02
N SER A 292 2.46 -3.40 15.17
CA SER A 292 1.42 -4.41 15.37
C SER A 292 1.70 -5.26 16.61
N THR A 293 2.96 -5.64 16.87
CA THR A 293 3.34 -6.35 18.11
C THR A 293 3.05 -5.50 19.34
N PHE A 294 3.40 -4.21 19.30
CA PHE A 294 3.13 -3.28 20.40
C PHE A 294 1.63 -3.13 20.67
N ILE A 295 0.82 -2.88 19.63
CA ILE A 295 -0.63 -2.71 19.75
C ILE A 295 -1.25 -3.98 20.33
N TRP A 296 -0.95 -5.15 19.75
CA TRP A 296 -1.50 -6.42 20.20
C TRP A 296 -1.15 -6.71 21.66
N ARG A 297 0.14 -6.69 22.04
CA ARG A 297 0.57 -6.96 23.42
C ARG A 297 -0.06 -5.99 24.42
N SER A 298 -0.20 -4.73 24.04
CA SER A 298 -0.81 -3.70 24.89
C SER A 298 -2.28 -3.99 25.11
N LYS A 299 -3.04 -4.24 24.04
CA LYS A 299 -4.46 -4.58 24.13
C LYS A 299 -4.71 -5.85 24.93
N THR A 300 -3.92 -6.90 24.71
CA THR A 300 -4.02 -8.15 25.49
C THR A 300 -3.77 -7.90 26.98
N LYS A 301 -2.70 -7.17 27.34
CA LYS A 301 -2.39 -6.90 28.75
C LYS A 301 -3.37 -5.95 29.42
N LEU A 302 -3.93 -4.99 28.68
CA LEU A 302 -5.03 -4.17 29.17
C LEU A 302 -6.28 -5.01 29.42
N ALA A 303 -6.66 -5.90 28.50
CA ALA A 303 -7.80 -6.79 28.69
C ALA A 303 -7.62 -7.78 29.86
N GLU A 304 -6.40 -8.26 30.11
CA GLU A 304 -6.09 -9.09 31.28
C GLU A 304 -6.16 -8.30 32.60
N ALA A 305 -5.76 -7.03 32.60
CA ALA A 305 -5.70 -6.20 33.80
C ALA A 305 -7.04 -5.55 34.16
N PHE A 306 -7.90 -5.33 33.15
CA PHE A 306 -9.19 -4.67 33.27
C PHE A 306 -10.26 -5.61 32.71
N ASN A 307 -11.07 -6.22 33.58
CA ASN A 307 -12.21 -7.02 33.15
C ASN A 307 -13.23 -6.15 32.39
N ALA A 308 -14.03 -6.75 31.51
CA ALA A 308 -15.03 -6.03 30.69
C ALA A 308 -16.07 -5.22 31.51
N THR A 309 -16.19 -5.49 32.82
CA THR A 309 -17.09 -4.79 33.75
C THR A 309 -16.41 -3.68 34.55
N ASP A 310 -15.10 -3.45 34.36
CA ASP A 310 -14.35 -2.43 35.08
C ASP A 310 -14.63 -1.04 34.49
N THR A 311 -15.74 -0.44 34.92
CA THR A 311 -16.17 0.92 34.55
C THR A 311 -15.33 2.01 35.22
N THR A 312 -14.33 1.65 36.03
CA THR A 312 -13.54 2.61 36.83
C THR A 312 -12.34 3.20 36.10
N ALA A 313 -12.03 2.74 34.88
CA ALA A 313 -10.94 3.25 34.07
C ALA A 313 -11.49 4.11 32.90
N PRO A 314 -11.89 5.38 33.15
CA PRO A 314 -12.47 6.26 32.11
C PRO A 314 -11.55 6.47 30.89
N ASP A 315 -10.25 6.21 31.02
CA ASP A 315 -9.26 6.36 29.95
C ASP A 315 -9.04 5.08 29.10
N LEU A 316 -9.61 3.92 29.47
CA LEU A 316 -9.34 2.65 28.78
C LEU A 316 -9.85 2.65 27.32
N THR A 317 -11.09 3.09 27.10
CA THR A 317 -11.67 3.22 25.74
C THR A 317 -10.84 4.16 24.88
N ARG A 318 -10.45 5.30 25.45
CA ARG A 318 -9.60 6.29 24.80
C ARG A 318 -8.25 5.73 24.38
N ILE A 319 -7.56 5.05 25.29
CA ILE A 319 -6.25 4.45 24.98
C ILE A 319 -6.38 3.36 23.92
N ASN A 320 -7.40 2.50 24.01
CA ASN A 320 -7.63 1.47 23.00
C ASN A 320 -7.86 2.08 21.60
N ARG A 321 -8.65 3.15 21.51
CA ARG A 321 -8.86 3.84 20.24
C ARG A 321 -7.58 4.51 19.72
N ILE A 322 -6.77 5.10 20.60
CA ILE A 322 -5.49 5.67 20.19
C ILE A 322 -4.52 4.59 19.71
N LEU A 323 -4.52 3.40 20.34
CA LEU A 323 -3.76 2.24 19.87
C LEU A 323 -4.18 1.83 18.45
N ASP A 324 -5.47 1.82 18.14
CA ASP A 324 -6.01 1.49 16.80
C ASP A 324 -5.60 2.50 15.72
N GLU A 325 -5.42 3.75 16.11
CA GLU A 325 -5.09 4.84 15.20
C GLU A 325 -3.58 5.10 15.08
N LEU A 326 -2.71 4.32 15.75
CA LEU A 326 -1.27 4.66 15.84
C LEU A 326 -0.55 4.73 14.49
N ASP A 327 -0.94 3.92 13.52
CA ASP A 327 -0.32 3.98 12.19
C ASP A 327 -0.76 5.22 11.40
N LEU A 328 -1.84 5.90 11.79
CA LEU A 328 -2.25 7.16 11.15
C LEU A 328 -1.30 8.31 11.45
N TYR A 329 -0.45 8.18 12.47
CA TYR A 329 0.54 9.19 12.82
C TYR A 329 1.81 9.00 11.99
N ARG A 330 2.18 10.05 11.25
CA ARG A 330 3.37 10.10 10.39
C ARG A 330 4.20 11.34 10.73
N PRO A 331 5.54 11.23 10.80
CA PRO A 331 6.35 10.00 10.76
C PRO A 331 6.11 9.11 11.99
N SER A 332 6.63 7.87 12.02
CA SER A 332 6.37 6.90 13.10
C SER A 332 6.74 7.40 14.51
N SER A 333 7.67 8.35 14.66
CA SER A 333 7.95 8.96 15.96
C SER A 333 6.78 9.80 16.51
N ALA A 334 5.87 10.24 15.65
CA ALA A 334 4.64 10.92 16.05
C ALA A 334 3.68 9.96 16.77
N ALA A 335 3.58 8.70 16.31
CA ALA A 335 2.81 7.65 16.99
C ALA A 335 3.34 7.41 18.42
N VAL A 336 4.65 7.22 18.54
CA VAL A 336 5.34 7.05 19.83
C VAL A 336 5.16 8.28 20.72
N SER A 337 5.29 9.48 20.16
CA SER A 337 5.09 10.71 20.91
C SER A 337 3.65 10.86 21.40
N ARG A 338 2.66 10.48 20.58
CA ARG A 338 1.25 10.57 20.93
C ARG A 338 0.91 9.62 22.08
N ILE A 339 1.30 8.35 21.99
CA ILE A 339 0.93 7.39 23.04
C ILE A 339 1.59 7.77 24.38
N LEU A 340 2.84 8.24 24.36
CA LEU A 340 3.53 8.72 25.57
C LEU A 340 2.92 10.02 26.12
N GLN A 341 2.37 10.88 25.26
CA GLN A 341 1.65 12.07 25.71
C GLN A 341 0.36 11.68 26.46
N GLU A 342 -0.37 10.68 25.97
CA GLU A 342 -1.61 10.22 26.61
C GLU A 342 -1.32 9.51 27.93
N THR A 343 -0.31 8.64 27.99
CA THR A 343 0.08 7.98 29.26
C THR A 343 0.69 8.95 30.28
N GLY A 344 1.22 10.08 29.83
CA GLY A 344 1.79 11.12 30.68
C GLY A 344 0.75 12.06 31.34
N ARG A 345 -0.54 11.94 31.00
CA ARG A 345 -1.60 12.78 31.58
C ARG A 345 -1.81 12.43 33.04
N SER A 346 -2.03 13.44 33.88
CA SER A 346 -2.30 13.23 35.31
C SER A 346 -3.60 12.46 35.58
N SER A 347 -4.52 12.44 34.61
CA SER A 347 -5.79 11.71 34.69
C SER A 347 -5.67 10.21 34.42
N THR A 348 -4.57 9.76 33.81
CA THR A 348 -4.45 8.38 33.32
C THR A 348 -4.09 7.41 34.42
N ASP A 349 -4.86 6.33 34.53
CA ASP A 349 -4.65 5.25 35.50
C ASP A 349 -3.20 4.73 35.40
N THR A 350 -2.53 4.68 36.54
CA THR A 350 -1.11 4.30 36.62
C THR A 350 -0.85 2.91 36.07
N ARG A 351 -1.82 1.98 36.19
CA ARG A 351 -1.73 0.62 35.62
C ARG A 351 -1.76 0.67 34.10
N ILE A 352 -2.62 1.50 33.49
CA ILE A 352 -2.67 1.68 32.02
C ILE A 352 -1.32 2.21 31.55
N ARG A 353 -0.82 3.28 32.18
CA ARG A 353 0.49 3.86 31.86
C ARG A 353 1.60 2.82 31.93
N ASP A 354 1.68 2.06 33.01
CA ASP A 354 2.74 1.08 33.23
C ASP A 354 2.68 -0.06 32.21
N ILE A 355 1.47 -0.52 31.84
CA ILE A 355 1.28 -1.52 30.78
C ILE A 355 1.78 -0.99 29.44
N ILE A 356 1.29 0.18 29.02
CA ILE A 356 1.60 0.75 27.70
C ILE A 356 3.09 1.05 27.56
N GLU A 357 3.69 1.74 28.52
CA GLU A 357 5.10 2.10 28.45
C GLU A 357 6.00 0.85 28.49
N ASN A 358 5.67 -0.15 29.31
CA ASN A 358 6.42 -1.42 29.34
C ASN A 358 6.29 -2.19 28.02
N GLN A 359 5.09 -2.28 27.43
CA GLN A 359 4.93 -2.97 26.14
C GLN A 359 5.63 -2.23 25.00
N LEU A 360 5.59 -0.90 24.98
CA LEU A 360 6.31 -0.08 24.00
C LEU A 360 7.82 -0.32 24.11
N PHE A 361 8.36 -0.31 25.33
CA PHE A 361 9.77 -0.59 25.57
C PHE A 361 10.17 -1.98 25.08
N ARG A 362 9.37 -3.01 25.40
CA ARG A 362 9.61 -4.39 24.96
C ARG A 362 9.58 -4.53 23.45
N ALA A 363 8.59 -3.94 22.77
CA ALA A 363 8.49 -4.00 21.32
C ALA A 363 9.71 -3.36 20.64
N LEU A 364 10.15 -2.19 21.12
CA LEU A 364 11.35 -1.51 20.61
C LEU A 364 12.64 -2.29 20.89
N LYS A 365 12.71 -2.95 22.05
CA LYS A 365 13.84 -3.81 22.41
C LYS A 365 13.91 -5.04 21.51
N ASP A 366 12.79 -5.72 21.30
CA ASP A 366 12.71 -6.91 20.44
C ASP A 366 13.10 -6.54 19.00
N TRP A 367 12.55 -5.42 18.52
CA TRP A 367 12.87 -4.85 17.21
C TRP A 367 14.37 -4.67 16.97
N LEU A 368 15.05 -3.98 17.89
CA LEU A 368 16.50 -3.72 17.79
C LEU A 368 17.33 -4.99 17.97
N ASN A 369 16.76 -6.05 18.54
CA ASN A 369 17.45 -7.31 18.74
C ASN A 369 17.27 -8.32 17.61
N TRP A 370 16.29 -8.14 16.71
CA TRP A 370 16.22 -8.93 15.49
C TRP A 370 17.41 -8.65 14.60
N ASP A 371 18.15 -9.70 14.24
CA ASP A 371 19.33 -9.54 13.38
C ASP A 371 18.95 -9.03 11.99
N TYR A 372 17.73 -9.35 11.53
CA TYR A 372 17.18 -8.84 10.29
C TYR A 372 17.09 -7.30 10.28
N THR A 373 16.64 -6.66 11.38
CA THR A 373 16.54 -5.20 11.48
C THR A 373 17.86 -4.52 11.13
N LEU A 374 18.99 -4.99 11.66
CA LEU A 374 20.29 -4.40 11.38
C LEU A 374 20.81 -4.79 9.99
N ALA A 375 20.54 -6.02 9.54
CA ALA A 375 20.98 -6.53 8.25
C ALA A 375 20.31 -5.79 7.10
N SER A 376 19.00 -5.55 7.18
CA SER A 376 18.22 -4.85 6.15
C SER A 376 18.30 -3.32 6.25
N ALA A 377 18.67 -2.77 7.42
CA ALA A 377 18.78 -1.32 7.60
C ALA A 377 19.71 -0.64 6.57
N PRO A 378 19.34 0.57 6.09
CA PRO A 378 20.24 1.44 5.33
C PRO A 378 21.59 1.62 6.04
N SER A 379 22.69 1.61 5.28
CA SER A 379 24.05 1.73 5.84
C SER A 379 24.24 2.99 6.69
N SER A 380 23.52 4.08 6.40
CA SER A 380 23.54 5.32 7.17
C SER A 380 22.88 5.19 8.55
N GLN A 381 21.91 4.30 8.71
CA GLN A 381 21.15 4.10 9.95
C GLN A 381 21.72 2.96 10.81
N ARG A 382 22.42 2.00 10.18
CA ARG A 382 22.94 0.78 10.85
C ARG A 382 23.80 1.07 12.08
N LEU A 383 24.67 2.09 12.03
CA LEU A 383 25.50 2.47 13.18
C LEU A 383 24.64 2.97 14.35
N GLY A 384 23.69 3.87 14.10
CA GLY A 384 22.80 4.40 15.13
C GLY A 384 21.95 3.31 15.78
N LEU A 385 21.39 2.41 14.98
CA LEU A 385 20.61 1.26 15.47
C LEU A 385 21.48 0.28 16.27
N THR A 386 22.73 0.07 15.86
CA THR A 386 23.69 -0.76 16.59
C THR A 386 24.01 -0.17 17.96
N LEU A 387 24.28 1.14 18.03
CA LEU A 387 24.52 1.84 19.29
C LEU A 387 23.29 1.79 20.20
N ALA A 388 22.09 1.98 19.64
CA ALA A 388 20.83 1.85 20.38
C ALA A 388 20.63 0.42 20.94
N ARG A 389 20.94 -0.63 20.15
CA ARG A 389 20.90 -2.03 20.62
C ARG A 389 21.83 -2.25 21.81
N TYR A 390 23.07 -1.77 21.74
CA TYR A 390 24.04 -1.92 22.85
C TYR A 390 23.62 -1.11 24.09
N TRP A 391 23.15 0.12 23.90
CA TRP A 391 22.65 0.95 25.00
C TRP A 391 21.48 0.28 25.72
N LEU A 392 20.50 -0.25 25.00
CA LEU A 392 19.35 -0.95 25.59
C LEU A 392 19.77 -2.21 26.36
N LYS A 393 20.72 -2.99 25.81
CA LYS A 393 21.28 -4.15 26.51
C LYS A 393 22.00 -3.76 27.81
N PHE A 394 22.80 -2.69 27.78
CA PHE A 394 23.51 -2.22 28.97
C PHE A 394 22.53 -1.69 30.03
N THR A 395 21.49 -0.98 29.59
CA THR A 395 20.57 -0.30 30.51
C THR A 395 19.44 -1.19 31.05
N GLU A 396 19.29 -2.41 30.54
CA GLU A 396 18.24 -3.36 30.91
C GLU A 396 18.19 -3.66 32.42
N SER A 397 19.35 -3.82 33.05
CA SER A 397 19.44 -4.20 34.46
C SER A 397 19.04 -3.09 35.43
N PHE A 398 18.86 -1.85 34.97
CA PHE A 398 18.58 -0.71 35.85
C PHE A 398 17.09 -0.44 36.08
N LEU A 399 16.16 -1.20 35.48
CA LEU A 399 14.71 -1.00 35.58
C LEU A 399 14.24 0.43 35.23
N MET A 400 15.00 1.16 34.41
CA MET A 400 14.75 2.56 34.04
C MET A 400 13.99 2.71 32.70
N TYR A 401 12.97 1.89 32.45
CA TYR A 401 12.31 1.84 31.13
C TYR A 401 11.75 3.19 30.67
N ARG A 402 11.31 4.06 31.58
CA ARG A 402 10.83 5.41 31.23
C ARG A 402 11.94 6.32 30.69
N ILE A 403 13.13 6.27 31.27
CA ILE A 403 14.30 7.03 30.79
C ILE A 403 14.75 6.44 29.44
N GLN A 404 14.75 5.11 29.34
CA GLN A 404 15.08 4.41 28.10
C GLN A 404 14.10 4.76 26.97
N LEU A 405 12.80 4.89 27.26
CA LEU A 405 11.79 5.32 26.30
C LEU A 405 12.02 6.75 25.82
N GLN A 406 12.37 7.69 26.70
CA GLN A 406 12.69 9.06 26.28
C GLN A 406 13.95 9.10 25.40
N PHE A 407 14.95 8.26 25.70
CA PHE A 407 16.11 8.11 24.83
C PHE A 407 15.72 7.56 23.45
N VAL A 408 14.96 6.47 23.38
CA VAL A 408 14.53 5.88 22.10
C VAL A 408 13.64 6.86 21.32
N ARG A 409 12.74 7.58 21.99
CA ARG A 409 11.96 8.68 21.38
C ARG A 409 12.89 9.75 20.79
N GLY A 410 13.93 10.13 21.51
CA GLY A 410 14.97 11.04 21.03
C GLY A 410 15.68 10.52 19.78
N VAL A 411 16.08 9.25 19.78
CA VAL A 411 16.69 8.58 18.61
C VAL A 411 15.75 8.58 17.42
N LEU A 412 14.48 8.20 17.59
CA LEU A 412 13.49 8.22 16.52
C LEU A 412 13.29 9.64 15.95
N LYS A 413 13.20 10.66 16.81
CA LYS A 413 13.14 12.06 16.34
C LYS A 413 14.38 12.49 15.56
N VAL A 414 15.56 12.03 15.97
CA VAL A 414 16.81 12.29 15.23
C VAL A 414 16.81 11.57 13.89
N LEU A 415 16.33 10.32 13.83
CA LEU A 415 16.19 9.57 12.58
C LEU A 415 15.21 10.26 11.63
N ASP A 416 14.05 10.70 12.11
CA ASP A 416 13.08 11.44 11.32
C ASP A 416 13.64 12.78 10.82
N TRP A 417 14.38 13.50 11.68
CA TRP A 417 15.07 14.74 11.28
C TRP A 417 16.16 14.47 10.23
N LEU A 418 16.92 13.38 10.37
CA LEU A 418 17.89 12.96 9.37
C LEU A 418 17.23 12.56 8.05
N GLU A 419 16.03 11.96 8.10
CA GLU A 419 15.24 11.64 6.90
C GLU A 419 14.72 12.90 6.21
N GLN A 420 14.32 13.93 6.97
CA GLN A 420 13.96 15.24 6.40
C GLN A 420 15.15 15.92 5.68
N ILE A 421 16.38 15.72 6.15
CA ILE A 421 17.59 16.30 5.55
C ILE A 421 18.19 15.40 4.45
N ARG A 422 18.04 14.09 4.60
CA ARG A 422 18.57 13.06 3.67
C ARG A 422 17.49 12.02 3.44
N PRO A 423 16.57 12.32 2.52
CA PRO A 423 15.44 11.45 2.33
C PRO A 423 15.79 10.03 1.91
N SER A 424 15.04 9.07 2.43
CA SER A 424 15.12 7.65 2.09
C SER A 424 14.71 7.39 0.65
N SER A 425 13.71 8.13 0.16
CA SER A 425 13.36 8.24 -1.26
C SER A 425 14.31 9.18 -1.97
N VAL A 426 14.83 8.77 -3.14
CA VAL A 426 15.74 9.58 -3.98
C VAL A 426 15.10 10.91 -4.42
N TYR A 427 13.79 11.11 -4.19
CA TYR A 427 12.99 12.20 -4.74
C TYR A 427 12.12 12.97 -3.73
N SER A 428 12.34 12.81 -2.41
CA SER A 428 11.42 13.38 -1.41
C SER A 428 11.43 14.91 -1.28
N GLU A 429 12.33 15.63 -1.94
CA GLU A 429 12.37 17.10 -1.83
C GLU A 429 11.32 17.82 -2.68
N ASP A 430 10.50 17.11 -3.47
CA ASP A 430 9.23 17.65 -4.00
C ASP A 430 8.41 16.60 -4.78
N GLY A 431 8.93 15.39 -5.05
CA GLY A 431 8.28 14.30 -5.83
C GLY A 431 8.02 14.64 -7.31
N ALA A 432 7.52 15.84 -7.56
CA ALA A 432 7.05 16.45 -8.78
C ALA A 432 8.01 17.46 -9.41
N SER A 433 9.22 17.68 -8.84
CA SER A 433 10.18 18.56 -9.52
C SER A 433 10.46 18.03 -10.94
N LEU A 434 10.62 18.92 -11.93
CA LEU A 434 10.85 18.52 -13.32
C LEU A 434 12.04 17.55 -13.45
N LYS A 435 13.10 17.76 -12.66
CA LYS A 435 14.25 16.86 -12.59
C LYS A 435 13.87 15.42 -12.22
N ASN A 436 12.94 15.26 -11.28
CA ASN A 436 12.45 13.94 -10.85
C ASN A 436 11.55 13.35 -11.91
N LEU A 437 10.63 14.15 -12.47
CA LEU A 437 9.74 13.73 -13.56
C LEU A 437 10.53 13.21 -14.77
N LEU A 438 11.61 13.88 -15.16
CA LEU A 438 12.48 13.41 -16.25
C LEU A 438 13.19 12.07 -15.96
N ALA A 439 13.13 11.52 -14.75
CA ALA A 439 13.66 10.20 -14.42
C ALA A 439 12.61 9.08 -14.48
N PHE A 440 11.34 9.37 -14.77
CA PHE A 440 10.30 8.36 -14.91
C PHE A 440 10.31 7.72 -16.31
N PRO A 441 9.97 6.42 -16.42
CA PRO A 441 9.94 5.73 -17.70
C PRO A 441 8.97 6.38 -18.70
N THR A 442 7.81 6.84 -18.24
CA THR A 442 6.75 7.47 -19.06
C THR A 442 7.23 8.69 -19.82
N PHE A 443 8.17 9.42 -19.22
CA PHE A 443 8.69 10.68 -19.75
C PHE A 443 10.01 10.50 -20.52
N GLN A 444 10.41 9.25 -20.79
CA GLN A 444 11.50 8.96 -21.72
C GLN A 444 11.00 8.92 -23.16
N GLU A 445 11.89 9.28 -24.10
CA GLU A 445 11.57 9.40 -25.53
C GLU A 445 10.86 8.17 -26.11
N ALA A 446 11.26 6.95 -25.70
CA ALA A 446 10.65 5.71 -26.18
C ALA A 446 9.15 5.61 -25.86
N LEU A 447 8.72 5.95 -24.64
CA LEU A 447 7.31 5.94 -24.25
C LEU A 447 6.57 7.16 -24.80
N LEU A 448 7.21 8.33 -24.86
CA LEU A 448 6.63 9.53 -25.48
C LEU A 448 6.27 9.29 -26.95
N LYS A 449 7.09 8.55 -27.70
CA LYS A 449 6.81 8.14 -29.08
C LYS A 449 5.60 7.22 -29.21
N GLN A 450 5.27 6.45 -28.17
CA GLN A 450 4.04 5.63 -28.12
C GLN A 450 2.80 6.44 -27.71
N GLY A 451 2.95 7.73 -27.38
CA GLY A 451 1.84 8.61 -27.06
C GLY A 451 1.50 8.73 -25.58
N PHE A 452 2.28 8.12 -24.68
CA PHE A 452 2.09 8.28 -23.24
C PHE A 452 2.23 9.75 -22.80
N GLN A 453 1.38 10.18 -21.88
CA GLN A 453 1.34 11.55 -21.34
C GLN A 453 1.14 11.63 -19.84
N ILE A 454 0.52 10.60 -19.26
CA ILE A 454 0.16 10.57 -17.85
C ILE A 454 0.99 9.50 -17.16
N HIS A 455 1.74 9.91 -16.14
CA HIS A 455 2.34 8.99 -15.17
C HIS A 455 1.51 9.02 -13.88
N GLY A 456 1.03 7.85 -13.47
CA GLY A 456 0.31 7.68 -12.21
C GLY A 456 1.06 6.76 -11.26
N GLU A 457 1.06 7.09 -9.96
CA GLU A 457 1.59 6.22 -8.92
C GLU A 457 0.98 6.45 -7.53
N GLY A 458 1.09 5.45 -6.66
CA GLY A 458 0.69 5.50 -5.24
C GLY A 458 1.85 5.67 -4.25
N HIS A 459 1.81 4.87 -3.18
CA HIS A 459 2.85 4.59 -2.18
C HIS A 459 3.18 5.73 -1.19
N THR A 460 3.15 6.98 -1.64
CA THR A 460 3.54 8.11 -0.78
C THR A 460 2.46 8.51 0.23
N HIS A 461 1.22 8.05 0.02
CA HIS A 461 0.01 8.49 0.71
C HIS A 461 -0.29 10.00 0.61
N ILE A 462 0.46 10.75 -0.20
CA ILE A 462 0.30 12.19 -0.36
C ILE A 462 -0.29 12.46 -1.75
N PRO A 463 -1.58 12.85 -1.83
CA PRO A 463 -2.18 13.19 -3.11
C PRO A 463 -1.48 14.41 -3.70
N LEU A 464 -0.92 14.24 -4.90
CA LEU A 464 -0.15 15.27 -5.61
C LEU A 464 -0.49 15.26 -7.10
N GLN A 465 -0.46 16.42 -7.73
CA GLN A 465 -0.53 16.55 -9.18
C GLN A 465 0.53 17.55 -9.61
N ALA A 466 1.21 17.26 -10.71
CA ALA A 466 2.15 18.18 -11.32
C ALA A 466 2.12 18.09 -12.84
N GLU A 467 2.31 19.24 -13.48
CA GLU A 467 2.46 19.34 -14.93
C GLU A 467 3.94 19.52 -15.25
N ALA A 468 4.45 18.72 -16.18
CA ALA A 468 5.82 18.79 -16.67
C ALA A 468 5.83 19.42 -18.06
N ASP A 469 6.59 20.51 -18.22
CA ASP A 469 6.95 21.04 -19.53
C ASP A 469 8.19 20.28 -20.02
N ILE A 470 7.96 19.20 -20.78
CA ILE A 470 9.00 18.35 -21.33
C ILE A 470 9.08 18.65 -22.83
N ASP A 471 10.28 18.98 -23.30
CA ASP A 471 10.52 19.18 -24.73
C ASP A 471 10.34 17.85 -25.47
N SER A 472 9.22 17.72 -26.18
CA SER A 472 8.85 16.53 -26.94
C SER A 472 8.42 16.93 -28.35
N PRO A 473 8.86 16.18 -29.38
CA PRO A 473 8.54 16.49 -30.77
C PRO A 473 7.06 16.33 -31.11
N THR A 474 6.29 15.63 -30.28
CA THR A 474 4.89 15.28 -30.59
C THR A 474 3.88 16.07 -29.77
N ARG A 475 4.18 16.46 -28.52
CA ARG A 475 3.23 17.11 -27.57
C ARG A 475 3.96 17.92 -26.49
N LYS A 476 3.24 18.80 -25.79
CA LYS A 476 3.81 19.73 -24.79
C LYS A 476 3.30 19.57 -23.35
N ASN A 477 2.24 18.79 -23.12
CA ASN A 477 1.60 18.69 -21.80
C ASN A 477 1.74 17.27 -21.26
N PHE A 478 2.39 17.14 -20.11
CA PHE A 478 2.64 15.87 -19.44
C PHE A 478 2.22 15.98 -17.99
N THR A 479 1.45 15.01 -17.51
CA THR A 479 0.88 15.07 -16.17
C THR A 479 1.41 13.93 -15.31
N TYR A 480 1.86 14.28 -14.12
CA TYR A 480 2.17 13.37 -13.04
C TYR A 480 1.06 13.42 -12.00
N VAL A 481 0.58 12.25 -11.57
CA VAL A 481 -0.46 12.11 -10.54
C VAL A 481 0.01 11.14 -9.47
N ASN A 482 0.10 11.60 -8.22
CA ASN A 482 0.12 10.71 -7.07
C ASN A 482 -1.31 10.51 -6.54
N PHE A 483 -1.71 9.24 -6.38
CA PHE A 483 -3.05 8.86 -5.95
C PHE A 483 -3.31 9.03 -4.45
N GLY A 484 -2.29 9.37 -3.65
CA GLY A 484 -2.46 9.48 -2.20
C GLY A 484 -2.83 8.13 -1.59
N ALA A 485 -3.70 8.12 -0.58
CA ALA A 485 -4.21 6.89 0.01
C ALA A 485 -5.69 7.00 0.37
N TRP A 486 -6.40 5.88 0.36
CA TRP A 486 -7.82 5.79 0.74
C TRP A 486 -7.97 5.42 2.21
N ARG A 487 -7.54 6.36 3.07
CA ARG A 487 -7.39 6.12 4.51
C ARG A 487 -7.79 7.32 5.34
N ASP A 488 -8.02 7.09 6.63
CA ASP A 488 -8.18 8.18 7.58
C ASP A 488 -6.85 8.89 7.84
N GLN A 489 -6.91 10.20 8.08
CA GLN A 489 -5.78 11.05 8.43
C GLN A 489 -6.08 11.81 9.72
N ILE A 490 -5.06 11.98 10.55
CA ILE A 490 -5.11 12.81 11.74
C ILE A 490 -4.52 14.18 11.40
N VAL A 491 -5.35 15.21 11.48
CA VAL A 491 -5.01 16.59 11.12
C VAL A 491 -4.95 17.45 12.38
N ASP A 492 -3.85 18.18 12.55
CA ASP A 492 -3.67 19.15 13.63
C ASP A 492 -4.55 20.39 13.42
N LYS A 493 -5.09 20.93 14.51
CA LYS A 493 -5.81 22.21 14.52
C LYS A 493 -4.84 23.34 14.87
N GLU A 494 -5.01 24.51 14.24
CA GLU A 494 -4.14 25.69 14.45
C GLU A 494 -4.01 26.12 15.92
N ASN A 495 -5.03 25.89 16.74
CA ASN A 495 -5.06 26.22 18.17
C ASN A 495 -5.02 24.98 19.09
N GLY A 496 -4.53 23.85 18.58
CA GLY A 496 -4.35 22.61 19.33
C GLY A 496 -5.53 21.64 19.24
N GLY A 497 -5.21 20.37 19.49
CA GLY A 497 -6.12 19.25 19.26
C GLY A 497 -6.07 18.74 17.83
N TYR A 498 -6.89 17.72 17.56
CA TYR A 498 -6.84 16.97 16.31
C TYR A 498 -8.23 16.83 15.71
N ARG A 499 -8.28 16.57 14.41
CA ARG A 499 -9.47 16.10 13.69
C ARG A 499 -9.12 14.90 12.84
N ARG A 500 -10.04 13.96 12.68
CA ARG A 500 -9.91 12.83 11.75
C ARG A 500 -10.63 13.15 10.45
N ARG A 501 -10.03 12.79 9.32
CA ARG A 501 -10.60 12.95 7.98
C ARG A 501 -10.33 11.71 7.15
N GLY A 502 -11.36 11.15 6.53
CA GLY A 502 -11.18 10.20 5.45
C GLY A 502 -10.73 10.93 4.17
N ILE A 503 -9.67 10.45 3.55
CA ILE A 503 -9.20 10.94 2.26
C ILE A 503 -9.19 9.78 1.26
N GLY A 504 -9.46 10.10 -0.01
CA GLY A 504 -9.27 9.21 -1.14
C GLY A 504 -9.16 10.03 -2.41
N ARG A 505 -8.39 9.55 -3.39
CA ARG A 505 -8.29 10.17 -4.71
C ARG A 505 -8.42 9.11 -5.79
N ALA A 506 -9.21 9.42 -6.81
CA ALA A 506 -9.34 8.60 -8.00
C ALA A 506 -8.95 9.41 -9.24
N LEU A 507 -8.18 8.82 -10.14
CA LEU A 507 -7.95 9.35 -11.49
C LEU A 507 -8.94 8.73 -12.46
N TYR A 508 -9.64 9.56 -13.22
CA TYR A 508 -10.52 9.14 -14.32
C TYR A 508 -9.84 9.53 -15.64
N VAL A 509 -9.68 8.57 -16.54
CA VAL A 509 -9.17 8.79 -17.91
C VAL A 509 -10.22 8.28 -18.89
N LEU A 510 -10.74 9.18 -19.71
CA LEU A 510 -11.79 8.91 -20.69
C LEU A 510 -11.21 9.03 -22.09
N ASN A 511 -11.41 7.97 -22.88
CA ASN A 511 -11.19 7.96 -24.32
C ASN A 511 -12.52 7.63 -25.01
N LEU A 512 -13.27 8.67 -25.36
CA LEU A 512 -14.62 8.59 -25.91
C LEU A 512 -14.55 8.67 -27.44
N GLN A 513 -14.23 7.54 -28.08
CA GLN A 513 -14.01 7.51 -29.54
C GLN A 513 -15.25 7.91 -30.33
N LYS A 514 -16.46 7.55 -29.87
CA LYS A 514 -17.72 7.91 -30.56
C LYS A 514 -17.95 9.42 -30.60
N GLN A 515 -17.39 10.14 -29.63
CA GLN A 515 -17.46 11.60 -29.50
C GLN A 515 -16.17 12.30 -29.95
N SER A 516 -15.14 11.55 -30.34
CA SER A 516 -13.79 12.08 -30.62
C SER A 516 -13.22 12.92 -29.46
N GLU A 517 -13.52 12.53 -28.22
CA GLU A 517 -13.14 13.26 -27.01
C GLU A 517 -12.14 12.46 -26.17
N TYR A 518 -11.09 13.14 -25.69
CA TYR A 518 -10.16 12.62 -24.69
C TYR A 518 -10.06 13.60 -23.54
N ARG A 519 -10.25 13.12 -22.30
CA ARG A 519 -10.07 13.92 -21.10
C ARG A 519 -9.68 13.07 -19.92
N TYR A 520 -9.05 13.69 -18.93
CA TYR A 520 -8.77 13.07 -17.64
C TYR A 520 -8.98 14.09 -16.53
N PHE A 521 -9.30 13.60 -15.34
CA PHE A 521 -9.45 14.43 -14.15
C PHE A 521 -9.22 13.59 -12.90
N VAL A 522 -8.78 14.24 -11.82
CA VAL A 522 -8.73 13.65 -10.49
C VAL A 522 -10.00 14.01 -9.71
N ARG A 523 -10.45 13.11 -8.86
CA ARG A 523 -11.58 13.31 -7.97
C ARG A 523 -11.17 12.96 -6.55
N ASP A 524 -11.12 13.98 -5.70
CA ASP A 524 -10.80 13.84 -4.28
C ASP A 524 -12.09 13.61 -3.50
N ASN A 525 -12.07 12.58 -2.65
CA ASN A 525 -13.12 12.23 -1.71
C ASN A 525 -12.62 12.58 -0.30
N LEU A 526 -13.14 13.67 0.26
CA LEU A 526 -12.75 14.18 1.58
C LEU A 526 -13.94 14.13 2.51
N ASN A 527 -13.85 13.29 3.54
CA ASN A 527 -14.95 13.02 4.46
C ASN A 527 -14.59 13.40 5.88
N TRP A 528 -15.51 14.06 6.56
CA TRP A 528 -15.39 14.41 7.97
C TRP A 528 -16.63 13.90 8.69
N SER A 529 -16.45 13.27 9.84
CA SER A 529 -17.59 12.85 10.66
C SER A 529 -17.29 13.02 12.15
N ASP A 530 -18.31 13.39 12.93
CA ASP A 530 -18.20 13.44 14.38
C ASP A 530 -17.90 12.05 14.96
N ARG A 531 -18.31 10.99 14.25
CA ARG A 531 -18.01 9.61 14.62
C ARG A 531 -16.51 9.33 14.56
N MET A 532 -15.81 9.82 13.54
CA MET A 532 -14.35 9.70 13.44
C MET A 532 -13.66 10.44 14.59
N ASP A 533 -14.19 11.58 15.03
CA ASP A 533 -13.58 12.45 16.05
C ASP A 533 -13.80 12.00 17.51
N LYS A 534 -14.78 11.13 17.78
CA LYS A 534 -14.99 10.57 19.13
C LYS A 534 -13.73 9.83 19.60
N LEU A 535 -13.43 9.85 20.89
CA LEU A 535 -12.34 9.05 21.45
C LEU A 535 -12.81 8.18 22.62
N ASP A 536 -14.11 8.23 22.92
CA ASP A 536 -14.77 7.77 24.13
C ASP A 536 -16.02 6.94 23.83
#